data_AF-A0A6G2DP00-F1
#
_entry.id   AF-A0A6G2DP00-F1
#
_cell.length_a   1.000
_cell.length_b   1.000
_cell.length_c   1.000
_cell.angle_alpha   90.00
_cell.angle_beta   90.00
_cell.angle_gamma   90.00
#
_symmetry.space_group_name_H-M   'P 1'
#
loop_
_entity.id
_entity.type
_entity.pdbx_description
1 polymer ?
#
loop_
_entity_poly.entity_id
_entity_poly.type
_entity_poly.pdbx_seq_one_letter_code
_entity_poly.pdbx_strand_id
1 'polypeptide(L)'
;PSVLFESCSSGGGRFDLGLMYYAPQAWTSDDTDPIERLKIQHGTSYGYSPSMMTAHVSISPNEQSGRQTSLDTRTNVAYFSSFGYELDVTRLSVEEKEQV
;
A
#
# COMPACT_ATOMS: atom_id res chain seq x y z
N PRO A 1 -20.55 14.75 0.63
CA PRO A 1 -20.75 13.28 0.69
C PRO A 1 -20.01 12.49 -0.41
N SER A 2 -19.68 13.10 -1.55
CA SER A 2 -19.07 12.39 -2.68
C SER A 2 -17.54 12.33 -2.68
N VAL A 3 -16.90 12.87 -1.64
CA VAL A 3 -15.44 12.83 -1.49
C VAL A 3 -15.07 11.50 -0.83
N LEU A 4 -14.14 10.76 -1.45
CA LEU A 4 -13.55 9.57 -0.84
C LEU A 4 -12.45 10.02 0.14
N PHE A 5 -12.63 9.68 1.41
CA PHE A 5 -11.62 9.93 2.44
C PHE A 5 -10.79 8.67 2.66
N GLU A 6 -9.47 8.83 2.70
CA GLU A 6 -8.52 7.84 3.17
C GLU A 6 -7.88 8.35 4.45
N SER A 7 -7.94 7.56 5.53
CA SER A 7 -7.33 7.95 6.81
C SER A 7 -5.87 7.53 6.89
N CYS A 8 -5.05 8.30 7.59
CA CYS A 8 -3.62 8.02 7.79
C CYS A 8 -3.15 8.59 9.13
N SER A 9 -2.23 7.88 9.80
CA SER A 9 -1.57 8.32 11.02
C SER A 9 -0.14 7.76 11.04
N SER A 10 0.70 8.25 10.12
CA SER A 10 2.01 7.64 9.81
C SER A 10 1.85 6.16 9.48
N GLY A 11 1.07 5.89 8.42
CA GLY A 11 0.51 4.57 8.17
C GLY A 11 -0.65 4.23 9.10
N GLY A 12 -0.67 2.97 9.56
CA GLY A 12 -1.76 2.39 10.34
C GLY A 12 -1.83 2.76 11.82
N GLY A 13 -1.23 3.87 12.27
CA GLY A 13 -1.23 4.27 13.69
C GLY A 13 -2.63 4.49 14.29
N ARG A 14 -3.65 4.63 13.44
CA ARG A 14 -5.08 4.75 13.76
C ARG A 14 -5.92 3.90 12.79
N PHE A 15 -5.54 2.64 12.58
CA PHE A 15 -6.29 1.70 11.74
C PHE A 15 -7.40 1.02 12.58
N ASP A 16 -8.53 1.71 12.77
CA ASP A 16 -9.63 1.27 13.63
C ASP A 16 -11.02 1.53 13.03
N LEU A 17 -12.02 0.75 13.47
CA LEU A 17 -13.40 0.86 12.96
C LEU A 17 -14.07 2.21 13.26
N GLY A 18 -13.57 2.96 14.24
CA GLY A 18 -14.05 4.31 14.54
C GLY A 18 -13.78 5.26 13.38
N LEU A 19 -12.58 5.18 12.77
CA LEU A 19 -12.27 5.93 11.55
C LEU A 19 -12.93 5.33 10.30
N MET A 20 -13.06 4.01 10.20
CA MET A 20 -13.69 3.37 9.03
C MET A 20 -15.15 3.79 8.79
N TYR A 21 -15.83 4.30 9.83
CA TYR A 21 -17.15 4.90 9.69
C TYR A 21 -17.15 6.17 8.81
N TYR A 22 -16.06 6.93 8.81
CA TYR A 22 -15.92 8.21 8.09
C TYR A 22 -15.05 8.10 6.83
N ALA A 23 -14.01 7.28 6.88
CA ALA A 23 -13.05 7.06 5.79
C ALA A 23 -12.99 5.56 5.51
N PRO A 24 -13.58 5.05 4.41
CA PRO A 24 -13.76 3.61 4.20
C PRO A 24 -12.47 2.83 3.93
N GLN A 25 -11.33 3.52 3.78
CA GLN A 25 -10.02 2.94 3.62
C GLN A 25 -8.97 3.74 4.41
N ALA A 26 -7.86 3.10 4.75
CA ALA A 26 -6.76 3.72 5.46
C ALA A 26 -5.40 3.28 4.88
N TRP A 27 -4.45 4.21 4.93
CA TRP A 27 -3.05 3.96 4.62
C TRP A 27 -2.48 2.95 5.62
N THR A 28 -2.31 1.71 5.18
CA THR A 28 -2.08 0.58 6.08
C THR A 28 -0.74 0.68 6.81
N SER A 29 0.30 1.21 6.16
CA SER A 29 1.65 1.38 6.70
C SER A 29 2.48 2.29 5.79
N ASP A 30 3.32 3.14 6.38
CA ASP A 30 4.37 3.86 5.62
C ASP A 30 5.47 2.93 5.11
N ASP A 31 5.58 1.73 5.68
CA ASP A 31 6.42 0.68 5.12
C ASP A 31 5.75 0.13 3.85
N THR A 32 6.36 0.42 2.69
CA THR A 32 5.90 -0.01 1.37
C THR A 32 6.74 -1.15 0.79
N ASP A 33 7.63 -1.75 1.60
CA ASP A 33 8.38 -2.93 1.20
C ASP A 33 7.43 -4.12 1.04
N PRO A 34 7.33 -4.75 -0.14
CA PRO A 34 6.38 -5.82 -0.36
C PRO A 34 6.56 -7.00 0.60
N ILE A 35 7.78 -7.27 1.07
CA ILE A 35 8.03 -8.40 1.96
C ILE A 35 7.62 -8.08 3.41
N GLU A 36 7.79 -6.85 3.89
CA GLU A 36 7.22 -6.42 5.20
C GLU A 36 5.69 -6.33 5.12
N ARG A 37 5.18 -5.82 3.99
CA ARG A 37 3.74 -5.70 3.70
C ARG A 37 3.01 -7.04 3.77
N LEU A 38 3.65 -8.17 3.45
CA LEU A 38 3.03 -9.50 3.63
C LEU A 38 2.57 -9.72 5.08
N LYS A 39 3.43 -9.42 6.07
CA LYS A 39 3.09 -9.59 7.48
C LYS A 39 2.06 -8.56 7.93
N ILE A 40 2.21 -7.31 7.50
CA ILE A 40 1.32 -6.21 7.86
C ILE A 40 -0.09 -6.48 7.32
N GLN A 41 -0.24 -6.70 6.00
CA GLN A 41 -1.53 -6.96 5.37
C GLN A 41 -2.17 -8.25 5.91
N HIS A 42 -1.39 -9.31 6.12
CA HIS A 42 -1.90 -10.53 6.73
C HIS A 42 -2.44 -10.28 8.15
N GLY A 43 -1.69 -9.58 9.00
CA GLY A 43 -2.12 -9.23 10.34
C GLY A 43 -3.38 -8.35 10.36
N THR A 44 -3.43 -7.32 9.52
CA THR A 44 -4.60 -6.44 9.38
C THR A 44 -5.84 -7.21 8.88
N SER A 45 -5.65 -8.20 7.99
CA SER A 45 -6.77 -8.98 7.43
C SER A 45 -7.57 -9.82 8.43
N TYR A 46 -7.04 -10.05 9.64
CA TYR A 46 -7.79 -10.73 10.70
C TYR A 46 -9.00 -9.92 11.20
N GLY A 47 -8.90 -8.59 11.18
CA GLY A 47 -9.93 -7.69 11.72
C GLY A 47 -10.62 -6.83 10.68
N TYR A 48 -10.01 -6.66 9.50
CA TYR A 48 -10.44 -5.68 8.51
C TYR A 48 -10.47 -6.27 7.10
N SER A 49 -11.45 -5.87 6.30
CA SER A 49 -11.56 -6.33 4.91
C SER A 49 -10.44 -5.76 4.03
N PRO A 50 -10.03 -6.44 2.94
CA PRO A 50 -9.04 -5.92 2.00
C PRO A 50 -9.33 -4.53 1.44
N SER A 51 -10.61 -4.16 1.24
CA SER A 51 -10.99 -2.83 0.77
C SER A 51 -10.74 -1.70 1.77
N MET A 52 -10.49 -2.02 3.05
CA MET A 52 -10.14 -1.04 4.08
C MET A 52 -8.63 -0.73 4.11
N MET A 53 -7.81 -1.58 3.47
CA MET A 53 -6.37 -1.43 3.39
C MET A 53 -6.00 -0.81 2.06
N THR A 54 -5.19 0.24 2.06
CA THR A 54 -4.53 0.72 0.83
C THR A 54 -3.08 0.25 0.78
N ALA A 55 -2.59 -0.05 -0.43
CA ALA A 55 -1.26 -0.58 -0.70
C ALA A 55 -0.71 -0.01 -2.00
N HIS A 56 0.47 0.61 -1.94
CA HIS A 56 1.11 1.18 -3.12
C HIS A 56 2.36 0.43 -3.53
N VAL A 57 2.55 0.30 -4.84
CA VAL A 57 3.84 -0.04 -5.42
C VAL A 57 4.76 1.17 -5.29
N SER A 58 5.88 1.02 -4.59
CA SER A 58 6.91 2.06 -4.43
C SER A 58 8.22 1.67 -5.12
N ILE A 59 9.24 2.54 -5.06
CA ILE A 59 10.55 2.31 -5.69
C ILE A 59 11.32 1.12 -5.07
N SER A 60 12.24 0.55 -5.84
CA SER A 60 13.24 -0.44 -5.38
C SER A 60 14.65 0.06 -5.71
N PRO A 61 15.60 0.13 -4.76
CA PRO A 61 15.51 -0.30 -3.36
C PRO A 61 14.44 0.48 -2.56
N ASN A 62 13.72 -0.22 -1.67
CA ASN A 62 12.69 0.39 -0.84
C ASN A 62 13.28 1.46 0.11
N GLU A 63 12.57 2.56 0.31
CA GLU A 63 13.08 3.70 1.10
C GLU A 63 13.12 3.45 2.61
N GLN A 64 12.24 2.61 3.15
CA GLN A 64 12.16 2.33 4.59
C GLN A 64 13.14 1.23 5.01
N SER A 65 13.24 0.15 4.22
CA SER A 65 14.00 -1.07 4.56
C SER A 65 15.30 -1.22 3.77
N GLY A 66 15.46 -0.53 2.64
CA GLY A 66 16.58 -0.72 1.70
C GLY A 66 16.48 -2.00 0.85
N ARG A 67 15.40 -2.77 0.96
CA ARG A 67 15.25 -4.06 0.26
C ARG A 67 15.05 -3.86 -1.24
N GLN A 68 15.79 -4.62 -2.05
CA GLN A 68 15.56 -4.68 -3.49
C GLN A 68 14.55 -5.79 -3.83
N THR A 69 13.54 -5.45 -4.62
CA THR A 69 12.50 -6.39 -5.06
C THR A 69 12.06 -6.12 -6.50
N SER A 70 11.60 -7.16 -7.20
CA SER A 70 11.06 -7.01 -8.56
C SER A 70 9.77 -6.17 -8.55
N LEU A 71 9.48 -5.52 -9.69
CA LEU A 71 8.21 -4.82 -9.89
C LEU A 71 7.01 -5.77 -9.76
N ASP A 72 7.14 -6.99 -10.29
CA ASP A 72 6.16 -8.07 -10.16
C ASP A 72 5.79 -8.36 -8.70
N THR A 73 6.78 -8.55 -7.83
CA THR A 73 6.52 -8.85 -6.40
C THR A 73 5.85 -7.66 -5.71
N ARG A 74 6.32 -6.43 -5.98
CA ARG A 74 5.71 -5.22 -5.44
C ARG A 74 4.23 -5.11 -5.83
N THR A 75 3.95 -5.34 -7.10
CA THR A 75 2.61 -5.28 -7.69
C THR A 75 1.69 -6.37 -7.13
N ASN A 76 2.16 -7.62 -7.10
CA ASN A 76 1.40 -8.76 -6.61
C ASN A 76 1.00 -8.61 -5.13
N VAL A 77 1.86 -8.03 -4.28
CA VAL A 77 1.51 -7.77 -2.88
C VAL A 77 0.48 -6.66 -2.76
N ALA A 78 0.60 -5.60 -3.56
CA ALA A 78 -0.31 -4.46 -3.54
C ALA A 78 -1.74 -4.83 -4.02
N TYR A 79 -1.89 -5.82 -4.91
CA TYR A 79 -3.20 -6.26 -5.42
C TYR A 79 -4.16 -6.82 -4.36
N PHE A 80 -3.68 -7.25 -3.19
CA PHE A 80 -4.51 -7.75 -2.10
C PHE A 80 -5.06 -6.64 -1.19
N SER A 81 -5.23 -5.43 -1.75
CA SER A 81 -5.64 -4.20 -1.06
C SER A 81 -6.17 -3.19 -2.10
N SER A 82 -6.67 -2.04 -1.67
CA SER A 82 -6.92 -0.91 -2.57
C SER A 82 -5.58 -0.45 -3.16
N PHE A 83 -5.40 -0.75 -4.44
CA PHE A 83 -4.13 -0.65 -5.18
C PHE A 83 -3.80 0.78 -5.61
N GLY A 84 -2.51 1.13 -5.59
CA GLY A 84 -1.97 2.39 -6.14
C GLY A 84 -0.47 2.36 -6.42
N TYR A 85 0.08 3.49 -6.84
CA TYR A 85 1.51 3.70 -7.08
C TYR A 85 2.01 4.91 -6.30
N GLU A 86 3.20 4.78 -5.71
CA GLU A 86 3.86 5.84 -4.94
C GLU A 86 5.35 5.86 -5.29
N LEU A 87 5.62 6.28 -6.53
CA LEU A 87 6.97 6.49 -7.07
C LEU A 87 6.94 7.51 -8.21
N ASP A 88 8.10 7.98 -8.61
CA ASP A 88 8.24 8.81 -9.80
C ASP A 88 8.15 7.97 -11.08
N VAL A 89 6.94 7.86 -11.64
CA VAL A 89 6.66 7.09 -12.87
C VAL A 89 7.42 7.60 -14.10
N THR A 90 7.92 8.84 -14.08
CA THR A 90 8.68 9.38 -15.21
C THR A 90 10.05 8.73 -15.33
N ARG A 91 10.58 8.20 -14.22
CA ARG A 91 11.91 7.60 -14.08
C ARG A 91 11.95 6.09 -14.30
N LEU A 92 10.80 5.46 -14.49
CA LEU A 92 10.71 4.04 -14.85
C LEU A 92 11.37 3.77 -16.21
N SER A 93 11.98 2.58 -16.33
CA SER A 93 12.47 2.09 -17.63
C SER A 93 11.30 1.89 -18.62
N VAL A 94 11.61 1.71 -19.90
CA VAL A 94 10.57 1.44 -20.91
C VAL A 94 9.83 0.15 -20.58
N GLU A 95 10.58 -0.88 -20.17
CA GLU A 95 10.06 -2.19 -19.80
C GLU A 95 9.20 -2.13 -18.53
N GLU A 96 9.60 -1.33 -17.53
CA GLU A 96 8.78 -1.12 -16.33
C GLU A 96 7.50 -0.33 -16.63
N LYS A 97 7.55 0.66 -17.54
CA LYS A 97 6.36 1.41 -17.97
C LYS A 97 5.35 0.55 -18.72
N GLU A 98 5.80 -0.51 -19.41
CA GLU A 98 4.89 -1.45 -20.06
C GLU A 98 4.17 -2.38 -19.06
N GLN A 99 4.68 -2.50 -17.83
CA GLN A 99 4.10 -3.33 -16.76
C GLN A 99 3.16 -2.55 -15.82
N VAL A 100 3.15 -1.22 -15.91
CA VAL A 100 2.38 -0.28 -15.05
C VAL A 100 1.20 0.30 -15.83
#